data_AF-A0A7J4QJT3-F1
#
_entry.id   AF-A0A7J4QJT3-F1
#
_cell.length_a   1.000
_cell.length_b   1.000
_cell.length_c   1.000
_cell.angle_alpha   90.00
_cell.angle_beta   90.00
_cell.angle_gamma   90.00
#
_symmetry.space_group_name_H-M   'P 1'
#
loop_
_entity.id
_entity.type
_entity.pdbx_description
1 polymer ?
#
loop_
_entity_poly.entity_id
_entity_poly.type
_entity_poly.pdbx_seq_one_letter_code
_entity_poly.pdbx_strand_id
1 'polypeptide(L)'
;VLIAAGFSPEFGGVLAVAQAITGLFLHANVRFRWRLLHRLIITPEFHHWHHSNHEEARWSNYSTFLPVWDMIFRTYHMPKDARPQTYGIDTPMPKGVMEQWLLPFRGLGSPVNAVRHPWRSFKLVLSGTKRLLRDMRWSMTRKHDQTPFGVPKVPAPQDP
;
A
#
# COMPACT_ATOMS: atom_id res chain seq x y z
N VAL A 1 -8.67 -5.98 -19.66
CA VAL A 1 -9.90 -6.30 -18.90
C VAL A 1 -11.10 -5.52 -19.41
N LEU A 2 -11.09 -4.18 -19.43
CA LEU A 2 -12.26 -3.39 -19.84
C LEU A 2 -12.75 -3.66 -21.27
N ILE A 3 -11.85 -3.68 -22.26
CA ILE A 3 -12.20 -4.00 -23.66
C ILE A 3 -12.77 -5.43 -23.77
N ALA A 4 -12.15 -6.39 -23.08
CA ALA A 4 -12.63 -7.78 -23.03
C ALA A 4 -14.00 -7.90 -22.32
N ALA A 5 -14.33 -6.97 -21.43
CA ALA A 5 -15.64 -6.87 -20.78
C ALA A 5 -16.66 -6.05 -21.62
N GLY A 6 -16.31 -5.66 -22.86
CA GLY A 6 -17.21 -4.98 -23.79
C GLY A 6 -17.23 -3.46 -23.71
N PHE A 7 -16.37 -2.83 -22.90
CA PHE A 7 -16.24 -1.37 -22.88
C PHE A 7 -15.50 -0.85 -24.11
N SER A 8 -15.87 0.34 -24.56
CA SER A 8 -15.21 0.96 -25.72
C SER A 8 -13.75 1.31 -25.41
N PRO A 9 -12.85 1.28 -26.40
CA PRO A 9 -11.46 1.69 -26.23
C PRO A 9 -11.31 3.13 -25.73
N GLU A 10 -12.18 4.04 -26.16
CA GLU A 10 -12.20 5.45 -25.76
C GLU A 10 -12.47 5.59 -24.27
N PHE A 11 -13.44 4.83 -23.74
CA PHE A 11 -13.71 4.80 -22.30
C PHE A 11 -12.49 4.33 -21.50
N GLY A 12 -11.82 3.27 -21.97
CA GLY A 12 -10.57 2.80 -21.37
C GLY A 12 -9.47 3.86 -21.41
N GLY A 13 -9.34 4.57 -22.53
CA GLY A 13 -8.38 5.67 -22.70
C GLY A 13 -8.63 6.84 -21.75
N VAL A 14 -9.88 7.27 -21.61
CA VAL A 14 -10.28 8.34 -20.67
C VAL A 14 -9.94 7.96 -19.24
N LEU A 15 -10.27 6.73 -18.82
CA LEU A 15 -9.92 6.25 -17.48
C LEU A 15 -8.40 6.22 -17.27
N ALA A 16 -7.62 5.76 -18.25
CA ALA A 16 -6.16 5.72 -18.14
C ALA A 16 -5.57 7.13 -17.95
N VAL A 17 -6.05 8.13 -18.70
CA VAL A 17 -5.64 9.52 -18.55
C VAL A 17 -6.03 10.08 -17.18
N ALA A 18 -7.28 9.85 -16.74
CA ALA A 18 -7.74 10.29 -15.43
C ALA A 18 -6.92 9.67 -14.29
N GLN A 19 -6.58 8.39 -14.40
CA GLN A 19 -5.71 7.69 -13.44
C GLN A 19 -4.29 8.26 -13.44
N ALA A 20 -3.71 8.57 -14.61
CA ALA A 20 -2.38 9.16 -14.69
C ALA A 20 -2.33 10.55 -14.03
N ILE A 21 -3.32 11.42 -14.33
CA ILE A 21 -3.44 12.75 -13.73
C ILE A 21 -3.62 12.64 -12.21
N THR A 22 -4.51 11.74 -11.76
CA THR A 22 -4.73 11.51 -10.33
C THR A 22 -3.46 11.01 -9.66
N GLY A 23 -2.75 10.05 -10.26
CA GLY A 23 -1.49 9.52 -9.74
C GLY A 23 -0.43 10.61 -9.58
N LEU A 24 -0.25 11.48 -10.58
CA LEU A 24 0.66 12.63 -10.49
C LEU A 24 0.23 13.60 -9.39
N PHE A 25 -1.06 13.92 -9.31
CA PHE A 25 -1.61 14.80 -8.30
C PHE A 25 -1.35 14.27 -6.88
N LEU A 26 -1.52 12.97 -6.64
CA LEU A 26 -1.32 12.35 -5.33
C LEU A 26 0.14 12.35 -4.85
N HIS A 27 1.11 12.47 -5.77
CA HIS A 27 2.53 12.63 -5.42
C HIS A 27 2.98 14.10 -5.42
N ALA A 28 2.06 15.05 -5.58
CA ALA A 28 2.42 16.46 -5.59
C ALA A 28 2.90 16.91 -4.20
N ASN A 29 4.06 17.57 -4.16
CA ASN A 29 4.65 18.15 -2.95
C ASN A 29 3.95 19.45 -2.50
N VAL A 30 2.65 19.37 -2.25
CA VAL A 30 1.83 20.50 -1.83
C VAL A 30 1.60 20.50 -0.32
N ARG A 31 1.60 21.70 0.29
CA ARG A 31 1.40 21.86 1.74
C ARG A 31 -0.06 22.08 2.13
N PHE A 32 -1.01 22.09 1.21
CA PHE A 32 -2.42 22.32 1.53
C PHE A 32 -3.04 21.10 2.24
N ARG A 33 -3.84 21.35 3.30
CA ARG A 33 -4.55 20.30 4.06
C ARG A 33 -6.02 20.27 3.68
N TRP A 34 -6.45 19.17 3.09
CA TRP A 34 -7.84 18.94 2.66
C TRP A 34 -8.70 18.41 3.81
N ARG A 35 -8.78 19.15 4.93
CA ARG A 35 -9.34 18.69 6.23
C ARG A 35 -10.76 18.12 6.16
N LEU A 36 -11.60 18.63 5.26
CA LEU A 36 -12.97 18.14 5.07
C LEU A 36 -13.07 17.00 4.06
N LEU A 37 -12.18 16.99 3.07
CA LEU A 37 -12.27 16.13 1.89
C LEU A 37 -11.44 14.85 2.02
N HIS A 38 -10.43 14.81 2.89
CA HIS A 38 -9.52 13.66 3.03
C HIS A 38 -10.19 12.37 3.51
N ARG A 39 -11.45 12.43 3.98
CA ARG A 39 -12.25 11.24 4.35
C ARG A 39 -13.08 10.71 3.18
N LEU A 40 -13.31 11.53 2.15
CA LEU A 40 -14.18 11.20 1.02
C LEU A 40 -13.36 10.87 -0.23
N ILE A 41 -12.31 11.66 -0.47
CA ILE A 41 -11.41 11.52 -1.62
C ILE A 41 -9.97 11.33 -1.16
N ILE A 42 -9.19 10.62 -1.97
CA ILE A 42 -7.75 10.52 -1.78
C ILE A 42 -7.07 11.88 -2.04
N THR A 43 -6.07 12.22 -1.23
CA THR A 43 -5.38 13.51 -1.27
C THR A 43 -3.88 13.29 -1.27
N PRO A 44 -3.06 14.29 -1.68
CA PRO A 44 -1.60 14.12 -1.67
C PRO A 44 -1.07 13.77 -0.28
N GLU A 45 -1.59 14.40 0.78
CA GLU A 45 -1.21 14.09 2.15
C GLU A 45 -1.56 12.65 2.56
N PHE A 46 -2.73 12.14 2.17
CA PHE A 46 -3.12 10.74 2.42
C PHE A 46 -2.13 9.76 1.77
N HIS A 47 -1.75 10.03 0.52
CA HIS A 47 -0.82 9.21 -0.25
C HIS A 47 0.63 9.32 0.28
N HIS A 48 1.04 10.49 0.76
CA HIS A 48 2.33 10.66 1.42
C HIS A 48 2.41 9.89 2.74
N TRP A 49 1.32 9.83 3.51
CA TRP A 49 1.26 8.98 4.70
C TRP A 49 1.35 7.49 4.36
N HIS A 50 0.76 7.06 3.24
CA HIS A 50 0.91 5.69 2.74
C HIS A 50 2.39 5.34 2.46
N HIS A 51 3.16 6.27 1.90
CA HIS A 51 4.59 6.09 1.63
C HIS A 51 5.51 6.40 2.81
N SER A 52 4.96 6.77 3.97
CA SER A 52 5.77 7.15 5.11
C SER A 52 6.47 5.94 5.73
N ASN A 53 7.72 6.14 6.13
CA ASN A 53 8.48 5.10 6.85
C ASN A 53 8.33 5.19 8.39
N HIS A 54 7.53 6.14 8.88
CA HIS A 54 7.19 6.26 10.30
C HIS A 54 6.46 5.01 10.80
N GLU A 55 6.88 4.46 11.93
CA GLU A 55 6.37 3.18 12.46
C GLU A 55 4.84 3.17 12.63
N GLU A 56 4.26 4.28 13.06
CA GLU A 56 2.82 4.46 13.28
C GLU A 56 1.99 4.57 12.01
N ALA A 57 2.62 4.94 10.90
CA ALA A 57 1.99 5.10 9.59
C ALA A 57 2.16 3.85 8.72
N ARG A 58 3.07 2.92 9.11
CA ARG A 58 3.21 1.63 8.43
C ARG A 58 1.86 0.93 8.36
N TRP A 59 1.62 0.26 7.24
CA TRP A 59 0.43 -0.57 7.03
C TRP A 59 -0.90 0.18 7.13
N SER A 60 -0.89 1.42 6.64
CA SER A 60 -2.05 2.31 6.62
C SER A 60 -2.30 2.88 5.22
N ASN A 61 -3.50 3.43 5.01
CA ASN A 61 -3.90 4.15 3.80
C ASN A 61 -3.72 3.33 2.51
N TYR A 62 -4.34 2.16 2.41
CA TYR A 62 -4.22 1.24 1.28
C TYR A 62 -5.11 1.59 0.09
N SER A 63 -6.21 2.31 0.31
CA SER A 63 -7.14 2.64 -0.76
C SER A 63 -6.50 3.54 -1.81
N THR A 64 -6.74 3.21 -3.07
CA THR A 64 -6.26 3.98 -4.23
C THR A 64 -7.25 5.06 -4.70
N PHE A 65 -8.46 5.08 -4.16
CA PHE A 65 -9.52 6.01 -4.59
C PHE A 65 -10.32 6.59 -3.42
N LEU A 66 -10.94 5.72 -2.61
CA LEU A 66 -11.87 6.13 -1.56
C LEU A 66 -11.32 5.75 -0.17
N PRO A 67 -10.90 6.72 0.66
CA PRO A 67 -10.44 6.46 2.02
C PRO A 67 -11.48 5.77 2.93
N VAL A 68 -12.75 5.71 2.50
CA VAL A 68 -13.81 4.99 3.22
C VAL A 68 -13.45 3.52 3.49
N TRP A 69 -12.76 2.86 2.56
CA TRP A 69 -12.31 1.49 2.77
C TRP A 69 -11.31 1.40 3.92
N ASP A 70 -10.39 2.36 4.02
CA ASP A 70 -9.45 2.42 5.12
C ASP A 70 -10.12 2.73 6.46
N MET A 71 -11.24 3.46 6.45
CA MET A 71 -12.03 3.69 7.66
C MET A 71 -12.78 2.43 8.08
N ILE A 72 -13.40 1.71 7.13
CA ILE A 72 -14.12 0.44 7.38
C ILE A 72 -13.15 -0.62 7.93
N PHE A 73 -11.98 -0.76 7.32
CA PHE A 73 -10.98 -1.77 7.69
C PHE A 73 -9.90 -1.26 8.66
N ARG A 74 -10.09 -0.06 9.25
CA ARG A 74 -9.26 0.51 10.32
C ARG A 74 -7.78 0.73 9.95
N THR A 75 -7.51 0.89 8.66
CA THR A 75 -6.19 1.21 8.08
C THR A 75 -6.01 2.70 7.82
N TYR A 76 -7.01 3.52 8.12
CA TYR A 76 -6.93 4.97 7.95
C TYR A 76 -5.96 5.62 8.94
N HIS A 77 -5.05 6.46 8.44
CA HIS A 77 -4.04 7.20 9.20
C HIS A 77 -3.84 8.61 8.60
N MET A 78 -4.37 9.63 9.29
CA MET A 78 -4.22 11.05 8.95
C MET A 78 -4.20 11.87 10.26
N PRO A 79 -3.06 11.95 10.96
CA PRO A 79 -2.95 12.73 12.19
C PRO A 79 -3.19 14.21 11.92
N LYS A 80 -3.85 14.90 12.87
CA LYS A 80 -4.25 16.31 12.71
C LYS A 80 -3.06 17.26 12.67
N ASP A 81 -2.03 17.00 13.47
CA ASP A 81 -0.95 17.96 13.75
C ASP A 81 0.42 17.50 13.27
N ALA A 82 0.48 16.39 12.53
CA ALA A 82 1.71 15.85 11.98
C ALA A 82 1.68 15.75 10.45
N ARG A 83 2.86 15.63 9.86
CA ARG A 83 3.07 15.33 8.43
C ARG A 83 4.19 14.31 8.26
N PRO A 84 4.15 13.50 7.19
CA PRO A 84 5.20 12.54 6.93
C PRO A 84 6.52 13.26 6.67
N GLN A 85 7.57 12.86 7.39
CA GLN A 85 8.91 13.44 7.32
C GLN A 85 9.91 12.48 6.67
N THR A 86 9.65 11.18 6.78
CA THR A 86 10.48 10.11 6.25
C THR A 86 9.64 9.24 5.32
N TYR A 87 10.25 8.79 4.23
CA TYR A 87 9.62 8.00 3.18
C TYR A 87 10.46 6.78 2.85
N GLY A 88 9.83 5.78 2.25
CA GLY A 88 10.51 4.58 1.76
C GLY A 88 10.45 3.42 2.74
N ILE A 89 11.49 2.59 2.74
CA ILE A 89 11.57 1.33 3.49
C ILE A 89 12.88 1.26 4.28
N ASP A 90 12.89 0.47 5.35
CA ASP A 90 14.11 0.24 6.15
C ASP A 90 15.16 -0.62 5.44
N THR A 91 14.75 -1.36 4.41
CA THR A 91 15.66 -2.25 3.69
C THR A 91 16.67 -1.44 2.89
N PRO A 92 17.99 -1.65 3.11
CA PRO A 92 19.01 -0.98 2.32
C PRO A 92 18.84 -1.31 0.83
N MET A 93 18.66 -0.28 0.00
CA MET A 93 18.56 -0.44 -1.44
C MET A 93 19.92 -0.22 -2.11
N PRO A 94 20.29 -1.07 -3.09
CA PRO A 94 21.45 -0.82 -3.93
C PRO A 94 21.38 0.55 -4.61
N LYS A 95 22.52 1.22 -4.82
CA LYS A 95 22.57 2.55 -5.46
C LYS A 95 22.45 2.48 -6.98
N GLY A 96 22.82 1.35 -7.59
CA GLY A 96 22.79 1.17 -9.05
C GLY A 96 21.41 0.75 -9.55
N VAL A 97 20.93 1.39 -10.62
CA VAL A 97 19.65 1.05 -11.26
C VAL A 97 19.60 -0.43 -11.66
N MET A 98 20.67 -0.95 -12.28
CA MET A 98 20.74 -2.36 -12.67
C MET A 98 20.65 -3.30 -11.47
N GLU A 99 21.27 -2.94 -10.35
CA GLU A 99 21.21 -3.76 -9.13
C GLU A 99 19.80 -3.74 -8.53
N GLN A 100 19.13 -2.59 -8.53
CA GLN A 100 17.73 -2.49 -8.09
C GLN A 100 16.80 -3.31 -8.98
N TRP A 101 17.02 -3.31 -10.31
CA TRP A 101 16.23 -4.10 -11.26
C TRP A 101 16.46 -5.62 -11.10
N LEU A 102 17.69 -6.03 -10.79
CA LEU A 102 18.03 -7.43 -10.58
C LEU A 102 17.71 -7.93 -9.16
N LEU A 103 17.52 -7.03 -8.20
CA LEU A 103 17.27 -7.37 -6.79
C LEU A 103 16.09 -8.33 -6.59
N PRO A 104 14.92 -8.17 -7.25
CA PRO A 104 13.80 -9.11 -7.10
C PRO A 104 14.10 -10.53 -7.57
N PHE A 105 15.11 -10.69 -8.43
CA PHE A 105 15.52 -11.98 -8.97
C PHE A 105 16.66 -12.64 -8.18
N ARG A 106 17.33 -11.88 -7.30
CA ARG A 106 18.37 -12.44 -6.43
C ARG A 106 17.73 -13.43 -5.46
N GLY A 107 18.26 -14.65 -5.43
CA GLY A 107 17.76 -15.71 -4.55
C GLY A 107 16.50 -16.42 -5.06
N LEU A 108 15.98 -16.08 -6.25
CA LEU A 108 15.02 -16.96 -6.91
C LEU A 108 15.71 -18.29 -7.24
N GLY A 109 15.16 -19.38 -6.70
CA GLY A 109 15.61 -20.72 -7.06
C GLY A 109 15.37 -21.01 -8.54
N SER A 110 16.00 -22.06 -9.07
CA SER A 110 15.75 -22.48 -10.45
C SER A 110 14.27 -22.79 -10.67
N PRO A 111 13.63 -22.26 -11.73
CA PRO A 111 12.25 -22.61 -12.07
C PRO A 111 12.08 -24.12 -12.34
N VAL A 112 13.17 -24.81 -12.71
CA VAL A 112 13.19 -26.27 -12.87
C VAL A 112 12.91 -26.99 -11.55
N ASN A 113 13.29 -26.40 -10.40
CA ASN A 113 12.99 -26.98 -9.10
C ASN A 113 11.49 -27.04 -8.83
N ALA A 114 10.69 -26.14 -9.41
CA ALA A 114 9.25 -26.18 -9.28
C ALA A 114 8.64 -27.42 -9.96
N VAL A 115 9.21 -27.80 -11.11
CA VAL A 115 8.83 -29.00 -11.88
C VAL A 115 9.37 -30.28 -11.23
N ARG A 116 10.62 -30.26 -10.75
CA ARG A 116 11.27 -31.42 -10.09
C ARG A 116 10.66 -31.77 -8.73
N HIS A 117 10.07 -30.80 -8.03
CA HIS A 117 9.49 -30.99 -6.71
C HIS A 117 8.06 -30.44 -6.61
N PRO A 118 7.09 -31.02 -7.36
CA PRO A 118 5.75 -30.46 -7.48
C PRO A 118 5.03 -30.37 -6.13
N TRP A 119 5.23 -31.35 -5.26
CA TRP A 119 4.61 -31.36 -3.93
C TRP A 119 5.22 -30.32 -2.97
N ARG A 120 6.52 -30.06 -3.07
CA ARG A 120 7.18 -29.01 -2.27
C ARG A 120 6.70 -27.63 -2.72
N SER A 121 6.60 -27.42 -4.03
CA SER A 121 6.07 -26.18 -4.62
C SER A 121 4.62 -25.96 -4.22
N PHE A 122 3.79 -27.00 -4.31
CA PHE A 122 2.39 -26.94 -3.88
C PHE A 122 2.25 -26.56 -2.40
N LYS A 123 3.02 -27.22 -1.51
CA LYS A 123 3.05 -26.88 -0.08
C LYS A 123 3.52 -25.45 0.17
N LEU A 124 4.53 -24.98 -0.56
CA LEU A 124 5.02 -23.62 -0.44
C LEU A 124 3.93 -22.61 -0.80
N VAL A 125 3.29 -22.78 -1.96
CA VAL A 125 2.16 -21.93 -2.41
C VAL A 125 1.04 -21.97 -1.38
N LEU A 126 0.60 -23.15 -0.95
CA LEU A 126 -0.46 -23.29 0.04
C LEU A 126 -0.12 -22.60 1.37
N SER A 127 1.11 -22.76 1.86
CA SER A 127 1.58 -22.11 3.10
C SER A 127 1.69 -20.58 2.96
N GLY A 128 2.09 -20.09 1.77
CA GLY A 128 2.16 -18.68 1.44
C GLY A 128 0.76 -18.07 1.41
N THR A 129 -0.16 -18.70 0.69
CA THR A 129 -1.57 -18.31 0.63
C THR A 129 -2.21 -18.32 2.02
N LYS A 130 -1.98 -19.36 2.84
CA LYS A 130 -2.50 -19.41 4.21
C LYS A 130 -1.99 -18.26 5.08
N ARG A 131 -0.71 -17.91 4.96
CA ARG A 131 -0.11 -16.76 5.67
C ARG A 131 -0.76 -15.45 5.20
N LEU A 132 -0.83 -15.23 3.89
CA LEU A 132 -1.47 -14.04 3.32
C LEU A 132 -2.92 -13.89 3.80
N LEU A 133 -3.73 -14.96 3.72
CA LEU A 133 -5.12 -14.92 4.18
C LEU A 133 -5.24 -14.65 5.68
N ARG A 134 -4.33 -15.19 6.50
CA ARG A 134 -4.28 -14.90 7.93
C ARG A 134 -3.95 -13.42 8.17
N ASP A 135 -2.97 -12.88 7.46
CA ASP A 135 -2.51 -11.50 7.62
C ASP A 135 -3.57 -10.50 7.10
N MET A 136 -4.28 -10.84 6.00
CA MET A 136 -5.46 -10.11 5.52
C MET A 136 -6.58 -10.12 6.55
N ARG A 137 -6.91 -11.30 7.10
CA ARG A 137 -7.95 -11.43 8.14
C ARG A 137 -7.60 -10.57 9.36
N TRP A 138 -6.36 -10.63 9.81
CA TRP A 138 -5.88 -9.78 10.91
C TRP A 138 -6.05 -8.31 10.57
N SER A 139 -5.58 -7.88 9.39
CA SER A 139 -5.68 -6.49 8.95
C SER A 139 -7.13 -5.99 8.97
N MET A 140 -8.09 -6.80 8.53
CA MET A 140 -9.52 -6.48 8.51
C MET A 140 -10.18 -6.44 9.90
N THR A 141 -9.73 -7.25 10.86
CA THR A 141 -10.41 -7.42 12.16
C THR A 141 -9.69 -6.77 13.35
N ARG A 142 -8.52 -6.16 13.14
CA ARG A 142 -7.72 -5.55 14.22
C ARG A 142 -8.45 -4.44 14.98
N LYS A 143 -8.03 -4.16 16.21
CA LYS A 143 -8.53 -3.00 16.99
C LYS A 143 -7.99 -1.69 16.42
N HIS A 144 -8.64 -0.58 16.75
CA HIS A 144 -8.34 0.74 16.19
C HIS A 144 -6.93 1.26 16.58
N ASP A 145 -6.47 0.92 17.78
CA ASP A 145 -5.17 1.27 18.36
C ASP A 145 -4.01 0.37 17.88
N GLN A 146 -4.31 -0.66 17.09
CA GLN A 146 -3.35 -1.62 16.60
C GLN A 146 -3.05 -1.39 15.11
N THR A 147 -1.77 -1.50 14.74
CA THR A 147 -1.37 -1.77 13.36
C THR A 147 -1.26 -3.30 13.15
N PRO A 148 -1.16 -3.78 11.90
CA PRO A 148 -0.71 -5.13 11.63
C PRO A 148 0.60 -5.44 12.36
N PHE A 149 0.70 -6.64 12.95
CA PHE A 149 1.87 -7.12 13.69
C PHE A 149 2.14 -6.47 15.05
N GLY A 150 1.17 -5.75 15.62
CA GLY A 150 1.21 -5.35 17.03
C GLY A 150 1.99 -4.07 17.32
N VAL A 151 2.37 -3.30 16.31
CA VAL A 151 2.92 -1.95 16.53
C VAL A 151 1.76 -1.04 16.97
N PRO A 152 1.83 -0.37 18.13
CA PRO A 152 0.81 0.59 18.53
C PRO A 152 0.72 1.73 17.51
N LYS A 153 -0.49 2.18 17.16
CA LYS A 153 -0.59 3.50 16.52
C LYS A 153 -0.17 4.53 17.57
N VAL A 154 0.83 5.37 17.26
CA VAL A 154 1.22 6.48 18.15
C VAL A 154 -0.05 7.26 18.52
N PRO A 155 -0.25 7.59 19.81
CA PRO A 155 -1.38 8.41 20.22
C PRO A 155 -1.38 9.71 19.42
N ALA A 156 -2.56 10.20 19.01
CA ALA A 156 -2.65 11.61 18.64
C ALA A 156 -2.01 12.45 19.76
N PRO A 157 -1.26 13.52 19.43
CA PRO A 157 -0.71 14.40 20.46
C PRO A 157 -1.81 14.71 21.46
N GLN A 158 -1.55 14.44 22.74
CA GLN A 158 -2.43 14.94 23.79
C GLN A 158 -2.22 16.46 23.76
N ASP A 159 -3.28 17.21 23.45
CA ASP A 159 -3.24 18.66 23.54
C ASP A 159 -2.74 19.06 24.95
N PRO A 160 -1.82 20.04 25.07
CA PRO A 160 -1.36 20.54 26.36
C PRO A 160 -2.47 21.21 27.17
#